data_AF-A0A830FSG3-F1
#
_entry.id   AF-A0A830FSG3-F1
#
_cell.length_a   1.000
_cell.length_b   1.000
_cell.length_c   1.000
_cell.angle_alpha   90.00
_cell.angle_beta   90.00
_cell.angle_gamma   90.00
#
_symmetry.space_group_name_H-M   'P 1'
#
loop_
_entity.id
_entity.type
_entity.pdbx_description
1 polymer ?
#
loop_
_entity_poly.entity_id
_entity_poly.type
_entity_poly.pdbx_seq_one_letter_code
_entity_poly.pdbx_strand_id
1 'polypeptide(L)'
;MTERIEYGSKDAADAARERHSEYLCTDDDRRLKTVAWAESGTPEWVLEQERLEAADSRDDGGDEGGQVPLSDSETDRIDFSDGRANVLHARSVKGIAQSEGVEDWVSYYDPTLTVDEHRDVMEQASRESGKRSADETADEKAARAARSAQSNQCDHARGHCENGDPEACEFLQQTCGYDDDEVQQLLGGGVMEPDADGTEQQDLVTVGGDEYPEMQVTPETAGALRDSWTGYKAGVSDLDDALTAAREAVIDARQAWRAINRIREANGQEPMHPDRLHTLLDALDAMPGSVPEVRTLDHFTQTEQGPNSGDSPAHQEGEDDQFATEQQQ
;
A
#
# COMPACT_ATOMS: atom_id res chain seq x y z
N MET A 1 -13.68 -21.47 -27.28
CA MET A 1 -14.24 -22.47 -26.34
C MET A 1 -14.12 -21.80 -24.96
N THR A 2 -14.58 -22.38 -23.84
CA THR A 2 -14.62 -21.68 -22.54
C THR A 2 -13.91 -22.47 -21.48
N GLU A 3 -13.08 -21.78 -20.69
CA GLU A 3 -12.44 -22.38 -19.52
C GLU A 3 -13.34 -22.19 -18.30
N ARG A 4 -13.53 -23.25 -17.51
CA ARG A 4 -14.42 -23.25 -16.35
C ARG A 4 -13.65 -23.61 -15.09
N ILE A 5 -13.61 -22.67 -14.16
CA ILE A 5 -12.94 -22.82 -12.86
C ILE A 5 -14.02 -22.84 -11.78
N GLU A 6 -14.09 -23.92 -10.99
CA GLU A 6 -15.02 -24.06 -9.87
C GLU A 6 -14.37 -23.62 -8.55
N TYR A 7 -15.05 -22.86 -7.72
CA TYR A 7 -14.57 -22.39 -6.43
C TYR A 7 -15.26 -23.17 -5.31
N GLY A 8 -14.72 -23.10 -4.09
CA GLY A 8 -15.33 -23.77 -2.94
C GLY A 8 -16.64 -23.16 -2.49
N SER A 9 -16.72 -21.83 -2.53
CA SER A 9 -17.92 -21.08 -2.20
C SER A 9 -18.42 -20.24 -3.37
N LYS A 10 -19.71 -19.88 -3.31
CA LYS A 10 -20.30 -18.93 -4.27
C LYS A 10 -19.67 -17.55 -4.15
N ASP A 11 -19.34 -17.14 -2.94
CA ASP A 11 -18.75 -15.83 -2.66
C ASP A 11 -17.33 -15.74 -3.21
N ALA A 12 -16.53 -16.81 -3.13
CA ALA A 12 -15.21 -16.88 -3.77
C ALA A 12 -15.32 -16.81 -5.31
N ALA A 13 -16.29 -17.51 -5.90
CA ALA A 13 -16.56 -17.41 -7.34
C ALA A 13 -17.02 -16.01 -7.75
N ASP A 14 -17.81 -15.33 -6.92
CA ASP A 14 -18.26 -13.97 -7.17
C ASP A 14 -17.14 -12.94 -6.97
N ALA A 15 -16.20 -13.17 -6.04
CA ALA A 15 -14.99 -12.35 -5.88
C ALA A 15 -14.08 -12.44 -7.12
N ALA A 16 -13.86 -13.65 -7.65
CA ALA A 16 -13.08 -13.85 -8.88
C ALA A 16 -13.70 -13.10 -10.08
N ARG A 17 -15.03 -13.15 -10.22
CA ARG A 17 -15.76 -12.39 -11.25
C ARG A 17 -15.62 -10.89 -11.10
N GLU A 18 -15.48 -10.40 -9.87
CA GLU A 18 -15.35 -8.98 -9.57
C GLU A 18 -13.91 -8.48 -9.79
N ARG A 19 -12.90 -9.32 -9.55
CA ARG A 19 -11.49 -9.01 -9.84
C ARG A 19 -11.16 -8.92 -11.33
N HIS A 20 -11.77 -9.81 -12.13
CA HIS A 20 -11.42 -10.02 -13.52
C HIS A 20 -12.64 -10.03 -14.44
N SER A 21 -13.54 -9.06 -14.23
CA SER A 21 -14.81 -8.94 -14.95
C SER A 21 -14.66 -8.83 -16.48
N GLU A 22 -13.53 -8.29 -16.93
CA GLU A 22 -13.15 -8.09 -18.33
C GLU A 22 -12.81 -9.39 -19.06
N TYR A 23 -12.52 -10.45 -18.32
CA TYR A 23 -12.10 -11.75 -18.83
C TYR A 23 -13.21 -12.81 -18.75
N LEU A 24 -14.40 -12.44 -18.26
CA LEU A 24 -15.53 -13.35 -18.17
C LEU A 24 -16.08 -13.70 -19.55
N CYS A 25 -16.50 -14.94 -19.71
CA CYS A 25 -17.23 -15.33 -20.91
C CYS A 25 -18.67 -14.80 -20.86
N THR A 26 -19.23 -14.51 -22.02
CA THR A 26 -20.64 -14.12 -22.20
C THR A 26 -21.65 -15.17 -21.69
N ASP A 27 -21.21 -16.42 -21.49
CA ASP A 27 -22.04 -17.51 -20.96
C ASP A 27 -21.90 -17.72 -19.43
N ASP A 28 -21.11 -16.89 -18.73
CA ASP A 28 -21.08 -16.88 -17.27
C ASP A 28 -22.34 -16.20 -16.70
N ASP A 29 -23.17 -16.96 -16.00
CA ASP A 29 -24.48 -16.50 -15.52
C ASP A 29 -24.52 -16.19 -14.02
N ARG A 30 -23.37 -16.23 -13.34
CA ARG A 30 -23.20 -16.03 -11.89
C ARG A 30 -24.07 -16.91 -10.99
N ARG A 31 -24.73 -17.96 -11.51
CA ARG A 31 -25.64 -18.79 -10.69
C ARG A 31 -24.85 -19.81 -9.87
N LEU A 32 -23.78 -20.34 -10.45
CA LEU A 32 -22.97 -21.39 -9.86
C LEU A 32 -21.68 -20.83 -9.25
N LYS A 33 -21.06 -21.63 -8.37
CA LYS A 33 -19.70 -21.42 -7.88
C LYS A 33 -18.62 -21.72 -8.94
N THR A 34 -19.01 -21.89 -10.20
CA THR A 34 -18.12 -22.09 -11.34
C THR A 34 -18.12 -20.83 -12.19
N VAL A 35 -16.95 -20.26 -12.42
CA VAL A 35 -16.75 -19.08 -13.27
C VAL A 35 -16.34 -19.54 -14.67
N ALA A 36 -17.01 -19.00 -15.70
CA ALA A 36 -16.63 -19.23 -17.08
C ALA A 36 -15.77 -18.06 -17.61
N TRP A 37 -14.54 -18.38 -18.02
CA TRP A 37 -13.55 -17.44 -18.53
C TRP A 37 -13.51 -17.47 -20.06
N ALA A 38 -13.29 -16.31 -20.67
CA ALA A 38 -13.15 -16.15 -22.10
C ALA A 38 -11.77 -16.66 -22.55
N GLU A 39 -11.72 -17.80 -23.22
CA GLU A 39 -10.46 -18.42 -23.68
C GLU A 39 -9.70 -17.53 -24.68
N SER A 40 -10.42 -16.75 -25.50
CA SER A 40 -9.84 -15.73 -26.38
C SER A 40 -9.94 -14.35 -25.71
N GLY A 41 -9.09 -14.09 -24.72
CA GLY A 41 -9.06 -12.79 -24.05
C GLY A 41 -8.47 -12.84 -22.65
N THR A 42 -8.55 -13.97 -21.95
CA THR A 42 -7.97 -14.13 -20.62
C THR A 42 -6.48 -14.49 -20.75
N PRO A 43 -5.56 -13.68 -20.18
CA PRO A 43 -4.15 -14.06 -20.10
C PRO A 43 -3.95 -15.34 -19.26
N GLU A 44 -3.01 -16.22 -19.65
CA GLU A 44 -2.78 -17.50 -18.95
C GLU A 44 -2.40 -17.31 -17.47
N TRP A 45 -1.72 -16.20 -17.13
CA TRP A 45 -1.37 -15.91 -15.74
C TRP A 45 -2.60 -15.62 -14.86
N VAL A 46 -3.67 -15.05 -15.43
CA VAL A 46 -4.96 -14.84 -14.72
C VAL A 46 -5.64 -16.20 -14.50
N LEU A 47 -5.63 -17.07 -15.51
CA LEU A 47 -6.19 -18.42 -15.38
C LEU A 47 -5.44 -19.23 -14.33
N GLU A 48 -4.11 -19.16 -14.30
CA GLU A 48 -3.31 -19.88 -13.32
C GLU A 48 -3.53 -19.35 -11.89
N GLN A 49 -3.57 -18.03 -11.71
CA GLN A 49 -3.90 -17.40 -10.43
C GLN A 49 -5.28 -17.82 -9.93
N GLU A 50 -6.29 -17.77 -10.80
CA GLU A 50 -7.66 -18.11 -10.43
C GLU A 50 -7.87 -19.62 -10.23
N ARG A 51 -7.07 -20.48 -10.89
CA ARG A 51 -7.04 -21.93 -10.60
C ARG A 51 -6.50 -22.20 -9.18
N LEU A 52 -5.47 -21.47 -8.76
CA LEU A 52 -4.92 -21.57 -7.39
C LEU A 52 -5.93 -21.10 -6.34
N GLU A 53 -6.53 -19.91 -6.54
CA GLU A 53 -7.57 -19.37 -5.65
C GLU A 53 -8.79 -20.30 -5.54
N ALA A 54 -9.20 -20.87 -6.69
CA ALA A 54 -10.29 -21.83 -6.75
C ALA A 54 -9.97 -23.13 -6.00
N ALA A 55 -8.71 -23.57 -6.01
CA ALA A 55 -8.27 -24.70 -5.20
C ALA A 55 -8.31 -24.34 -3.71
N ASP A 56 -7.74 -23.20 -3.31
CA ASP A 56 -7.70 -22.76 -1.91
C ASP A 56 -9.11 -22.58 -1.33
N SER A 57 -10.01 -21.97 -2.09
CA SER A 57 -11.40 -21.77 -1.64
C SER A 57 -12.18 -23.08 -1.45
N ARG A 58 -11.86 -24.15 -2.21
CA ARG A 58 -12.49 -25.47 -2.07
C ARG A 58 -12.00 -26.22 -0.85
N ASP A 59 -10.76 -25.96 -0.46
CA ASP A 59 -10.17 -26.57 0.72
C ASP A 59 -10.68 -25.87 2.00
N ASP A 60 -11.18 -24.63 1.94
CA ASP A 60 -11.76 -23.87 3.06
C ASP A 60 -13.05 -24.49 3.65
N GLY A 61 -12.88 -25.60 4.38
CA GLY A 61 -13.91 -26.35 5.07
C GLY A 61 -14.18 -25.80 6.47
N GLY A 62 -14.92 -24.69 6.56
CA GLY A 62 -15.62 -24.31 7.80
C GLY A 62 -15.01 -23.13 8.57
N ASP A 63 -15.79 -22.05 8.56
CA ASP A 63 -15.91 -20.95 9.52
C ASP A 63 -15.25 -21.18 10.91
N GLU A 64 -13.96 -20.87 11.06
CA GLU A 64 -13.36 -20.61 12.39
C GLU A 64 -12.14 -19.66 12.41
N GLY A 65 -11.66 -19.18 11.26
CA GLY A 65 -10.61 -18.17 11.17
C GLY A 65 -10.92 -17.17 10.06
N GLY A 66 -11.73 -16.15 10.34
CA GLY A 66 -12.01 -15.09 9.37
C GLY A 66 -10.73 -14.35 8.95
N GLN A 67 -10.76 -13.69 7.78
CA GLN A 67 -9.61 -12.93 7.28
C GLN A 67 -9.24 -11.78 8.24
N VAL A 68 -8.06 -11.85 8.84
CA VAL A 68 -7.52 -10.80 9.73
C VAL A 68 -6.58 -9.91 8.92
N PRO A 69 -6.69 -8.56 8.99
CA PRO A 69 -5.75 -7.65 8.32
C PRO A 69 -4.30 -7.91 8.73
N LEU A 70 -3.38 -7.79 7.78
CA LEU A 70 -1.94 -7.85 8.05
C LEU A 70 -1.48 -6.52 8.62
N SER A 71 -0.46 -6.54 9.49
CA SER A 71 0.32 -5.33 9.79
C SER A 71 1.35 -5.08 8.68
N ASP A 72 1.90 -3.87 8.66
CA ASP A 72 2.95 -3.49 7.72
C ASP A 72 4.19 -4.39 7.90
N SER A 73 4.60 -4.62 9.15
CA SER A 73 5.72 -5.51 9.50
C SER A 73 5.52 -6.98 9.11
N GLU A 74 4.28 -7.48 9.10
CA GLU A 74 3.95 -8.81 8.59
C GLU A 74 3.99 -8.86 7.07
N THR A 75 3.52 -7.79 6.42
CA THR A 75 3.53 -7.66 4.96
C THR A 75 4.95 -7.67 4.43
N ASP A 76 5.87 -6.96 5.08
CA ASP A 76 7.29 -6.89 4.67
C ASP A 76 8.06 -8.21 4.88
N ARG A 77 7.63 -9.04 5.83
CA ARG A 77 8.27 -10.32 6.14
C ARG A 77 7.81 -11.45 5.23
N ILE A 78 6.74 -11.27 4.47
CA ILE A 78 6.16 -12.29 3.59
C ILE A 78 6.61 -12.05 2.15
N ASP A 79 7.23 -13.05 1.54
CA ASP A 79 7.52 -13.02 0.11
C ASP A 79 6.26 -13.37 -0.70
N PHE A 80 5.54 -12.35 -1.16
CA PHE A 80 4.35 -12.52 -2.02
C PHE A 80 4.66 -12.96 -3.46
N SER A 81 5.94 -13.11 -3.82
CA SER A 81 6.32 -13.63 -5.13
C SER A 81 6.49 -15.15 -5.15
N ASP A 82 6.41 -15.81 -3.99
CA ASP A 82 6.63 -17.25 -3.83
C ASP A 82 5.33 -18.05 -3.71
N GLY A 83 5.29 -19.22 -4.35
CA GLY A 83 4.22 -20.20 -4.25
C GLY A 83 2.80 -19.64 -4.42
N ARG A 84 1.98 -19.85 -3.40
CA ARG A 84 0.58 -19.41 -3.27
C ARG A 84 0.46 -18.10 -2.48
N ALA A 85 1.58 -17.47 -2.10
CA ALA A 85 1.55 -16.28 -1.27
C ALA A 85 0.82 -15.14 -1.98
N ASN A 86 -0.27 -14.71 -1.36
CA ASN A 86 -0.95 -13.48 -1.70
C ASN A 86 -1.59 -12.89 -0.44
N VAL A 87 -2.00 -11.62 -0.50
CA VAL A 87 -2.54 -10.91 0.66
C VAL A 87 -3.74 -11.63 1.26
N LEU A 88 -4.64 -12.19 0.44
CA LEU A 88 -5.83 -12.89 0.96
C LEU A 88 -5.45 -14.22 1.63
N HIS A 89 -4.53 -14.97 1.03
CA HIS A 89 -3.98 -16.20 1.61
C HIS A 89 -3.34 -15.95 2.98
N ALA A 90 -2.45 -14.95 3.05
CA ALA A 90 -1.78 -14.56 4.29
C ALA A 90 -2.78 -14.08 5.37
N ARG A 91 -3.82 -13.32 5.00
CA ARG A 91 -4.87 -12.88 5.93
C ARG A 91 -5.71 -14.05 6.48
N SER A 92 -5.97 -15.05 5.66
CA SER A 92 -6.67 -16.28 6.08
C SER A 92 -5.79 -17.10 7.03
N VAL A 93 -4.50 -17.26 6.72
CA VAL A 93 -3.55 -17.94 7.62
C VAL A 93 -3.37 -17.18 8.93
N LYS A 94 -3.30 -15.85 8.91
CA LYS A 94 -3.30 -15.02 10.14
C LYS A 94 -4.56 -15.23 10.97
N GLY A 95 -5.73 -15.39 10.33
CA GLY A 95 -6.98 -15.72 11.01
C GLY A 95 -6.91 -17.04 11.77
N ILE A 96 -6.33 -18.07 11.14
CA ILE A 96 -6.06 -19.38 11.78
C ILE A 96 -5.05 -19.23 12.91
N ALA A 97 -3.94 -18.52 12.68
CA ALA A 97 -2.93 -18.32 13.69
C ALA A 97 -3.50 -17.58 14.93
N GLN A 98 -4.34 -16.58 14.71
CA GLN A 98 -5.00 -15.84 15.78
C GLN A 98 -6.00 -16.70 16.57
N SER A 99 -6.75 -17.58 15.89
CA SER A 99 -7.64 -18.53 16.58
C SER A 99 -6.87 -19.59 17.36
N GLU A 100 -5.71 -20.00 16.85
CA GLU A 100 -4.80 -20.95 17.50
C GLU A 100 -3.90 -20.28 18.58
N GLY A 101 -3.90 -18.95 18.67
CA GLY A 101 -3.13 -18.18 19.66
C GLY A 101 -1.64 -18.08 19.37
N VAL A 102 -1.24 -18.16 18.10
CA VAL A 102 0.15 -18.05 17.64
C VAL A 102 0.45 -16.59 17.30
N GLU A 103 1.28 -15.92 18.12
CA GLU A 103 1.62 -14.50 17.94
C GLU A 103 2.65 -14.28 16.81
N ASP A 104 3.76 -15.03 16.78
CA ASP A 104 4.75 -14.97 15.69
C ASP A 104 4.42 -15.98 14.57
N TRP A 105 3.25 -15.82 13.95
CA TRP A 105 2.74 -16.75 12.95
C TRP A 105 3.52 -16.72 11.63
N VAL A 106 4.11 -15.57 11.27
CA VAL A 106 4.88 -15.41 10.03
C VAL A 106 6.08 -16.36 9.98
N SER A 107 6.67 -16.70 11.12
CA SER A 107 7.76 -17.69 11.21
C SER A 107 7.32 -19.12 10.89
N TYR A 108 6.01 -19.39 10.87
CA TYR A 108 5.40 -20.67 10.51
C TYR A 108 4.62 -20.60 9.19
N TYR A 109 4.66 -19.46 8.50
CA TYR A 109 3.99 -19.28 7.22
C TYR A 109 4.80 -19.96 6.12
N ASP A 110 4.18 -20.89 5.40
CA ASP A 110 4.77 -21.58 4.25
C ASP A 110 3.93 -21.28 3.00
N PRO A 111 4.44 -20.49 2.05
CA PRO A 111 3.67 -20.09 0.88
C PRO A 111 3.35 -21.25 -0.06
N THR A 112 3.91 -22.44 0.14
CA THR A 112 3.61 -23.63 -0.67
C THR A 112 2.41 -24.42 -0.18
N LEU A 113 2.02 -24.23 1.08
CA LEU A 113 0.89 -24.90 1.73
C LEU A 113 -0.43 -24.17 1.47
N THR A 114 -1.54 -24.90 1.50
CA THR A 114 -2.88 -24.32 1.47
C THR A 114 -3.25 -23.69 2.82
N VAL A 115 -4.30 -22.87 2.84
CA VAL A 115 -4.88 -22.32 4.09
C VAL A 115 -5.23 -23.42 5.08
N ASP A 116 -5.77 -24.55 4.59
CA ASP A 116 -6.16 -25.68 5.40
C ASP A 116 -4.97 -26.46 5.97
N GLU A 117 -3.92 -26.64 5.18
CA GLU A 117 -2.67 -27.26 5.64
C GLU A 117 -2.01 -26.40 6.73
N HIS A 118 -2.19 -25.09 6.71
CA HIS A 118 -1.75 -24.22 7.81
C HIS A 118 -2.51 -24.43 9.11
N ARG A 119 -3.71 -25.04 9.14
CA ARG A 119 -4.39 -25.37 10.41
C ARG A 119 -3.56 -26.33 11.24
N ASP A 120 -3.01 -27.37 10.63
CA ASP A 120 -2.16 -28.34 11.32
C ASP A 120 -0.83 -27.71 11.78
N VAL A 121 -0.24 -26.84 10.94
CA VAL A 121 0.98 -26.10 11.26
C VAL A 121 0.75 -25.16 12.45
N MET A 122 -0.32 -24.37 12.43
CA MET A 122 -0.64 -23.41 13.49
C MET A 122 -1.10 -24.10 14.77
N GLU A 123 -1.79 -25.24 14.67
CA GLU A 123 -2.11 -26.08 15.82
C GLU A 123 -0.82 -26.57 16.50
N GLN A 124 0.16 -27.04 15.71
CA GLN A 124 1.45 -27.46 16.24
C GLN A 124 2.24 -26.29 16.83
N ALA A 125 2.32 -25.16 16.13
CA ALA A 125 2.99 -23.95 16.61
C ALA A 125 2.42 -23.47 17.95
N SER A 126 1.10 -23.55 18.15
CA SER A 126 0.45 -23.18 19.42
C SER A 126 0.84 -24.10 20.59
N ARG A 127 1.18 -25.36 20.32
CA ARG A 127 1.64 -26.31 21.33
C ARG A 127 3.08 -25.99 21.74
N GLU A 128 3.88 -25.49 20.81
CA GLU A 128 5.26 -25.07 21.02
C GLU A 128 5.36 -23.69 21.71
N SER A 129 4.44 -22.76 21.39
CA SER A 129 4.40 -21.40 21.95
C SER A 129 3.76 -21.29 23.35
N GLY A 130 3.15 -22.37 23.85
CA GLY A 130 2.57 -22.41 25.20
C GLY A 130 1.04 -22.30 25.21
N LYS A 131 0.39 -23.40 24.81
CA LYS A 131 -0.95 -23.88 25.18
C LYS A 131 -2.08 -22.84 25.39
N ARG A 132 -3.02 -22.85 24.45
CA ARG A 132 -4.46 -22.73 24.74
C ARG A 132 -4.89 -23.79 25.75
N SER A 133 -5.58 -23.40 26.82
CA SER A 133 -6.51 -24.30 27.50
C SER A 133 -7.83 -24.27 26.74
N ALA A 134 -8.41 -25.43 26.48
CA ALA A 134 -9.74 -25.57 25.84
C ALA A 134 -10.90 -24.93 26.65
N ASP A 135 -10.59 -24.33 27.80
CA ASP A 135 -11.49 -23.58 28.68
C ASP A 135 -11.03 -22.12 28.77
N GLU A 136 -10.84 -21.46 27.62
CA GLU A 136 -10.56 -20.02 27.64
C GLU A 136 -11.81 -19.24 28.09
N THR A 137 -11.64 -18.38 29.09
CA THR A 137 -12.69 -17.48 29.56
C THR A 137 -12.87 -16.26 28.65
N ALA A 138 -14.06 -15.66 28.66
CA ALA A 138 -14.33 -14.44 27.90
C ALA A 138 -13.36 -13.29 28.24
N ASP A 139 -12.89 -13.21 29.49
CA ASP A 139 -11.94 -12.21 29.96
C ASP A 139 -10.52 -12.45 29.41
N GLU A 140 -10.08 -13.71 29.33
CA GLU A 140 -8.80 -14.07 28.71
C GLU A 140 -8.80 -13.75 27.21
N LYS A 141 -9.93 -14.03 26.53
CA LYS A 141 -10.13 -13.71 25.12
C LYS A 141 -10.08 -12.21 24.87
N ALA A 142 -10.75 -11.42 25.72
CA ALA A 142 -10.73 -9.95 25.63
C ALA A 142 -9.33 -9.40 25.90
N ALA A 143 -8.61 -9.94 26.89
CA ALA A 143 -7.24 -9.53 27.19
C ALA A 143 -6.27 -9.84 26.04
N ARG A 144 -6.41 -10.98 25.36
CA ARG A 144 -5.62 -11.30 24.17
C ARG A 144 -5.95 -10.38 23.01
N ALA A 145 -7.23 -10.16 22.71
CA ALA A 145 -7.64 -9.25 21.66
C ALA A 145 -7.08 -7.83 21.90
N ALA A 146 -7.07 -7.38 23.16
CA ALA A 146 -6.46 -6.11 23.54
C ALA A 146 -4.94 -6.09 23.31
N ARG A 147 -4.21 -7.16 23.69
CA ARG A 147 -2.76 -7.27 23.44
C ARG A 147 -2.44 -7.29 21.94
N SER A 148 -3.17 -8.06 21.16
CA SER A 148 -2.98 -8.14 19.70
C SER A 148 -3.29 -6.79 19.03
N ALA A 149 -4.35 -6.10 19.45
CA ALA A 149 -4.64 -4.75 18.97
C ALA A 149 -3.54 -3.75 19.35
N GLN A 150 -3.00 -3.82 20.57
CA GLN A 150 -1.89 -2.98 21.00
C GLN A 150 -0.61 -3.26 20.20
N SER A 151 -0.28 -4.52 19.95
CA SER A 151 0.87 -4.90 19.12
C SER A 151 0.75 -4.30 17.72
N ASN A 152 -0.41 -4.48 17.07
CA ASN A 152 -0.65 -3.92 15.74
C ASN A 152 -0.53 -2.38 15.71
N GLN A 153 -0.96 -1.69 16.79
CA GLN A 153 -0.80 -0.23 16.90
C GLN A 153 0.67 0.17 17.00
N CYS A 154 1.49 -0.59 17.73
CA CYS A 154 2.92 -0.34 17.82
C CYS A 154 3.65 -0.65 16.52
N ASP A 155 3.27 -1.72 15.81
CA ASP A 155 3.81 -2.04 14.49
C ASP A 155 3.49 -0.96 13.46
N HIS A 156 2.26 -0.45 13.47
CA HIS A 156 1.86 0.64 12.57
C HIS A 156 2.56 1.96 12.91
N ALA A 157 2.64 2.31 14.20
CA ALA A 157 3.40 3.48 14.64
C ALA A 157 4.89 3.38 14.29
N ARG A 158 5.45 2.17 14.25
CA ARG A 158 6.81 1.91 13.82
C ARG A 158 7.01 2.27 12.34
N GLY A 159 6.15 1.79 11.45
CA GLY A 159 6.23 2.13 10.03
C GLY A 159 6.12 3.64 9.78
N HIS A 160 5.16 4.30 10.46
CA HIS A 160 5.02 5.76 10.42
C HIS A 160 6.25 6.50 10.93
N CYS A 161 6.87 6.03 12.01
CA CYS A 161 8.10 6.60 12.53
C CYS A 161 9.28 6.39 11.57
N GLU A 162 9.42 5.22 10.93
CA GLU A 162 10.44 4.95 9.91
C GLU A 162 10.30 5.93 8.70
N ASN A 163 9.06 6.32 8.41
CA ASN A 163 8.72 7.30 7.38
C ASN A 163 8.83 8.75 7.83
N GLY A 164 9.10 9.02 9.11
CA GLY A 164 9.38 10.35 9.60
C GLY A 164 8.23 11.07 10.30
N ASP A 165 7.16 10.37 10.67
CA ASP A 165 6.07 10.96 11.45
C ASP A 165 6.51 11.18 12.92
N PRO A 166 6.61 12.46 13.38
CA PRO A 166 7.01 12.77 14.75
C PRO A 166 5.99 12.32 15.80
N GLU A 167 4.69 12.32 15.50
CA GLU A 167 3.65 11.88 16.44
C GLU A 167 3.72 10.36 16.64
N ALA A 168 4.01 9.61 15.57
CA ALA A 168 4.21 8.17 15.64
C ALA A 168 5.47 7.79 16.42
N CYS A 169 6.58 8.50 16.21
CA CYS A 169 7.80 8.29 16.99
C CYS A 169 7.59 8.59 18.49
N GLU A 170 6.84 9.66 18.83
CA GLU A 170 6.48 9.97 20.21
C GLU A 170 5.59 8.87 20.83
N PHE A 171 4.65 8.33 20.05
CA PHE A 171 3.80 7.21 20.49
C PHE A 171 4.62 5.95 20.79
N LEU A 172 5.62 5.62 19.97
CA LEU A 172 6.51 4.49 20.20
C LEU A 172 7.25 4.60 21.53
N GLN A 173 7.76 5.78 21.87
CA GLN A 173 8.47 6.02 23.12
C GLN A 173 7.54 5.92 24.34
N GLN A 174 6.39 6.59 24.27
CA GLN A 174 5.50 6.72 25.43
C GLN A 174 4.65 5.47 25.68
N THR A 175 4.25 4.78 24.62
CA THR A 175 3.26 3.70 24.68
C THR A 175 3.86 2.33 24.36
N CYS A 176 4.80 2.27 23.41
CA CYS A 176 5.39 1.00 22.96
C CYS A 176 6.74 0.67 23.63
N GLY A 177 7.32 1.63 24.36
CA GLY A 177 8.52 1.42 25.18
C GLY A 177 9.84 1.47 24.43
N TYR A 178 9.88 2.08 23.24
CA TYR A 178 11.10 2.30 22.48
C TYR A 178 11.96 3.37 23.16
N ASP A 179 13.29 3.21 23.13
CA ASP A 179 14.22 4.24 23.58
C ASP A 179 14.60 5.23 22.46
N ASP A 180 15.28 6.32 22.83
CA ASP A 180 15.69 7.38 21.91
C ASP A 180 16.65 6.87 20.82
N ASP A 181 17.48 5.86 21.12
CA ASP A 181 18.46 5.30 20.19
C ASP A 181 17.79 4.36 19.18
N GLU A 182 16.77 3.60 19.62
CA GLU A 182 15.91 2.77 18.75
C GLU A 182 15.11 3.64 17.78
N VAL A 183 14.50 4.74 18.25
CA VAL A 183 13.77 5.68 17.39
C VAL A 183 14.68 6.35 16.35
N GLN A 184 15.91 6.73 16.75
CA GLN A 184 16.87 7.31 15.81
C GLN A 184 17.33 6.32 14.73
N GLN A 185 17.45 5.04 15.08
CA GLN A 185 17.72 3.98 14.11
C GLN A 185 16.58 3.83 13.09
N LEU A 186 15.32 3.85 13.55
CA LEU A 186 14.14 3.78 12.66
C LEU A 186 14.12 4.92 11.64
N LEU A 187 14.54 6.13 12.04
CA LEU A 187 14.57 7.30 11.16
C LEU A 187 15.71 7.27 10.11
N GLY A 188 16.52 6.20 10.05
CA GLY A 188 17.73 6.15 9.20
C GLY A 188 18.82 7.13 9.67
N GLY A 189 18.75 7.55 10.93
CA GLY A 189 19.74 8.38 11.58
C GLY A 189 20.94 7.54 11.96
N GLY A 190 21.87 7.32 11.03
CA GLY A 190 23.19 6.77 11.36
C GLY A 190 23.78 7.51 12.57
N VAL A 191 24.20 6.73 13.56
CA VAL A 191 24.74 7.19 14.86
C VAL A 191 25.74 8.32 14.64
N MET A 192 25.38 9.54 15.04
CA MET A 192 26.33 10.63 15.16
C MET A 192 27.09 10.39 16.47
N GLU A 193 28.24 9.72 16.40
CA GLU A 193 29.15 9.73 17.55
C GLU A 193 29.49 11.21 17.85
N PRO A 194 29.23 11.72 19.06
CA PRO A 194 29.53 13.09 19.38
C PRO A 194 31.05 13.26 19.46
N ASP A 195 31.66 13.75 18.39
CA ASP A 195 33.05 14.18 18.42
C ASP A 195 33.19 15.35 19.39
N ALA A 196 33.91 15.11 20.48
CA ALA A 196 34.03 15.98 21.64
C ALA A 196 34.98 17.17 21.45
N ASP A 197 35.20 17.65 20.22
CA ASP A 197 36.03 18.81 19.96
C ASP A 197 35.31 19.82 19.06
N GLY A 198 34.99 20.98 19.64
CA GLY A 198 34.22 22.08 19.04
C GLY A 198 34.99 22.88 17.99
N THR A 199 35.59 22.20 17.01
CA THR A 199 36.02 22.82 15.75
C THR A 199 34.83 22.89 14.80
N GLU A 200 34.60 24.07 14.22
CA GLU A 200 33.61 24.28 13.15
C GLU A 200 33.74 23.15 12.10
N GLN A 201 32.77 22.25 12.06
CA GLN A 201 32.80 21.06 11.21
C GLN A 201 32.74 21.50 9.74
N GLN A 202 33.90 21.61 9.10
CA GLN A 202 34.03 21.86 7.66
C GLN A 202 34.12 20.57 6.83
N ASP A 203 34.13 19.41 7.51
CA ASP A 203 34.23 18.12 6.86
C ASP A 203 32.86 17.69 6.30
N LEU A 204 32.88 17.14 5.09
CA LEU A 204 31.69 16.65 4.41
C LEU A 204 31.11 15.45 5.19
N VAL A 205 29.80 15.47 5.39
CA VAL A 205 29.05 14.39 6.01
C VAL A 205 28.41 13.57 4.90
N THR A 206 28.42 12.24 5.06
CA THR A 206 27.70 11.36 4.14
C THR A 206 26.25 11.28 4.57
N VAL A 207 25.34 11.54 3.63
CA VAL A 207 23.89 11.45 3.80
C VAL A 207 23.33 10.55 2.70
N GLY A 208 22.30 9.77 3.03
CA GLY A 208 21.82 8.67 2.19
C GLY A 208 22.31 7.32 2.73
N GLY A 209 21.95 6.25 2.02
CA GLY A 209 22.07 4.87 2.49
C GLY A 209 20.79 4.08 2.21
N ASP A 210 20.88 2.75 2.22
CA ASP A 210 19.81 1.80 1.90
C ASP A 210 19.25 1.93 0.46
N GLU A 211 18.04 2.48 0.30
CA GLU A 211 17.34 2.62 -0.99
C GLU A 211 17.78 3.88 -1.78
N TYR A 212 18.50 4.81 -1.13
CA TYR A 212 18.84 6.11 -1.71
C TYR A 212 20.35 6.29 -1.97
N PRO A 213 20.73 7.04 -3.03
CA PRO A 213 22.14 7.29 -3.34
C PRO A 213 22.87 8.02 -2.20
N GLU A 214 24.04 7.51 -1.82
CA GLU A 214 24.93 8.19 -0.88
C GLU A 214 25.50 9.48 -1.48
N MET A 215 25.50 10.56 -0.70
CA MET A 215 26.03 11.86 -1.09
C MET A 215 26.85 12.48 0.03
N GLN A 216 28.00 13.06 -0.32
CA GLN A 216 28.81 13.87 0.59
C GLN A 216 28.41 15.34 0.49
N VAL A 217 27.94 15.92 1.59
CA VAL A 217 27.45 17.29 1.65
C VAL A 217 27.95 18.01 2.90
N THR A 218 27.91 19.34 2.92
CA THR A 218 28.25 20.10 4.14
C THR A 218 27.23 19.81 5.25
N PRO A 219 27.58 19.94 6.54
CA PRO A 219 26.65 19.66 7.64
C PRO A 219 25.32 20.42 7.56
N GLU A 220 25.33 21.69 7.13
CA GLU A 220 24.11 22.49 6.96
C GLU A 220 23.24 21.94 5.82
N THR A 221 23.87 21.49 4.74
CA THR A 221 23.19 20.86 3.61
C THR A 221 22.68 19.48 4.00
N ALA A 222 23.42 18.74 4.84
CA ALA A 222 23.04 17.44 5.35
C ALA A 222 21.75 17.49 6.14
N GLY A 223 21.61 18.49 7.03
CA GLY A 223 20.40 18.71 7.81
C GLY A 223 19.19 18.99 6.92
N ALA A 224 19.28 20.01 6.05
CA ALA A 224 18.19 20.37 5.15
C ALA A 224 17.77 19.22 4.20
N LEU A 225 18.75 18.42 3.75
CA LEU A 225 18.51 17.30 2.87
C LEU A 225 17.86 16.12 3.61
N ARG A 226 18.30 15.82 4.84
CA ARG A 226 17.64 14.82 5.72
C ARG A 226 16.18 15.23 6.00
N ASP A 227 15.92 16.48 6.39
CA ASP A 227 14.57 16.98 6.63
C ASP A 227 13.68 16.84 5.39
N SER A 228 14.23 17.13 4.21
CA SER A 228 13.53 16.99 2.93
C SER A 228 13.20 15.52 2.61
N TRP A 229 14.13 14.59 2.87
CA TRP A 229 13.89 13.16 2.70
C TRP A 229 12.84 12.63 3.65
N THR A 230 12.90 13.00 4.92
CA THR A 230 11.89 12.65 5.93
C THR A 230 10.51 13.14 5.49
N GLY A 231 10.40 14.40 5.05
CA GLY A 231 9.13 14.94 4.54
C GLY A 231 8.62 14.23 3.27
N TYR A 232 9.52 13.79 2.39
CA TYR A 232 9.15 13.00 1.21
C TYR A 232 8.63 11.61 1.60
N LYS A 233 9.35 10.87 2.47
CA LYS A 233 8.93 9.54 2.94
C LYS A 233 7.57 9.60 3.63
N ALA A 234 7.38 10.56 4.53
CA ALA A 234 6.10 10.78 5.20
C ALA A 234 4.98 11.02 4.19
N GLY A 235 5.19 11.92 3.21
CA GLY A 235 4.19 12.19 2.19
C GLY A 235 3.86 11.00 1.27
N VAL A 236 4.82 10.11 1.02
CA VAL A 236 4.58 8.85 0.28
C VAL A 236 3.80 7.85 1.14
N SER A 237 4.16 7.71 2.42
CA SER A 237 3.43 6.86 3.38
C SER A 237 1.98 7.32 3.54
N ASP A 238 1.75 8.62 3.72
CA ASP A 238 0.41 9.22 3.79
C ASP A 238 -0.44 8.90 2.55
N LEU A 239 0.20 8.88 1.37
CA LEU A 239 -0.47 8.56 0.12
C LEU A 239 -0.84 7.07 0.06
N ASP A 240 0.05 6.18 0.49
CA ASP A 240 -0.24 4.74 0.50
C ASP A 240 -1.38 4.39 1.47
N ASP A 241 -1.37 4.98 2.66
CA ASP A 241 -2.46 4.89 3.64
C ASP A 241 -3.77 5.41 3.07
N ALA A 242 -3.73 6.59 2.42
CA ALA A 242 -4.92 7.16 1.79
C ALA A 242 -5.45 6.27 0.66
N LEU A 243 -4.57 5.62 -0.11
CA LEU A 243 -4.97 4.68 -1.16
C LEU A 243 -5.58 3.41 -0.57
N THR A 244 -5.01 2.86 0.48
CA THR A 244 -5.55 1.70 1.21
C THR A 244 -6.93 2.03 1.80
N ALA A 245 -7.06 3.14 2.51
CA ALA A 245 -8.33 3.61 3.05
C ALA A 245 -9.37 3.89 1.95
N ALA A 246 -8.96 4.47 0.82
CA ALA A 246 -9.84 4.69 -0.31
C ALA A 246 -10.34 3.37 -0.92
N ARG A 247 -9.48 2.36 -1.05
CA ARG A 247 -9.85 1.01 -1.53
C ARG A 247 -10.89 0.38 -0.61
N GLU A 248 -10.68 0.42 0.70
CA GLU A 248 -11.63 -0.10 1.70
C GLU A 248 -12.97 0.64 1.63
N ALA A 249 -12.95 1.97 1.63
CA ALA A 249 -14.15 2.78 1.54
C ALA A 249 -14.98 2.47 0.27
N VAL A 250 -14.32 2.19 -0.85
CA VAL A 250 -14.99 1.79 -2.10
C VAL A 250 -15.66 0.42 -1.96
N ILE A 251 -14.98 -0.56 -1.33
CA ILE A 251 -15.53 -1.89 -1.07
C ILE A 251 -16.79 -1.76 -0.19
N ASP A 252 -16.68 -1.06 0.93
CA ASP A 252 -17.77 -0.86 1.89
C ASP A 252 -18.96 -0.14 1.25
N ALA A 253 -18.70 0.93 0.49
CA ALA A 253 -19.74 1.67 -0.22
C ALA A 253 -20.49 0.78 -1.21
N ARG A 254 -19.78 -0.09 -1.95
CA ARG A 254 -20.39 -1.04 -2.90
C ARG A 254 -21.24 -2.09 -2.17
N GLN A 255 -20.74 -2.63 -1.06
CA GLN A 255 -21.49 -3.61 -0.26
C GLN A 255 -22.77 -3.00 0.32
N ALA A 256 -22.68 -1.82 0.93
CA ALA A 256 -23.81 -1.11 1.49
C ALA A 256 -24.84 -0.74 0.40
N TRP A 257 -24.38 -0.23 -0.74
CA TRP A 257 -25.24 0.07 -1.89
C TRP A 257 -26.00 -1.17 -2.39
N ARG A 258 -25.33 -2.33 -2.50
CA ARG A 258 -25.98 -3.60 -2.88
C ARG A 258 -27.05 -4.01 -1.86
N ALA A 259 -26.75 -3.91 -0.56
CA ALA A 259 -27.70 -4.24 0.50
C ALA A 259 -28.94 -3.33 0.45
N ILE A 260 -28.75 -2.02 0.26
CA ILE A 260 -29.83 -1.05 0.09
C ILE A 260 -30.71 -1.42 -1.11
N ASN A 261 -30.10 -1.76 -2.25
CA ASN A 261 -30.86 -2.12 -3.46
C ASN A 261 -31.67 -3.40 -3.31
N ARG A 262 -31.15 -4.42 -2.61
CA ARG A 262 -31.95 -5.62 -2.27
C ARG A 262 -33.17 -5.28 -1.42
N ILE A 263 -33.02 -4.38 -0.44
CA ILE A 263 -34.14 -3.91 0.40
C ILE A 263 -35.15 -3.14 -0.46
N ARG A 264 -34.69 -2.25 -1.33
CA ARG A 264 -35.55 -1.46 -2.23
C ARG A 264 -36.37 -2.37 -3.15
N GLU A 265 -35.73 -3.33 -3.80
CA GLU A 265 -36.38 -4.31 -4.68
C GLU A 265 -37.42 -5.14 -3.94
N ALA A 266 -37.09 -5.67 -2.76
CA ALA A 266 -38.02 -6.43 -1.92
C ALA A 266 -39.26 -5.62 -1.49
N ASN A 267 -39.17 -4.29 -1.51
CA ASN A 267 -40.26 -3.37 -1.17
C ASN A 267 -40.88 -2.69 -2.41
N GLY A 268 -40.61 -3.20 -3.62
CA GLY A 268 -41.18 -2.67 -4.86
C GLY A 268 -40.70 -1.25 -5.22
N GLN A 269 -39.54 -0.84 -4.70
CA GLN A 269 -38.92 0.43 -5.02
C GLN A 269 -37.86 0.24 -6.11
N GLU A 270 -37.70 1.24 -6.98
CA GLU A 270 -36.67 1.24 -8.02
C GLU A 270 -35.26 1.27 -7.40
N PRO A 271 -34.31 0.45 -7.89
CA PRO A 271 -32.92 0.48 -7.44
C PRO A 271 -32.28 1.87 -7.57
N MET A 272 -31.41 2.23 -6.64
CA MET A 272 -30.59 3.45 -6.74
C MET A 272 -29.31 3.18 -7.55
N HIS A 273 -28.84 4.19 -8.27
CA HIS A 273 -27.55 4.19 -8.95
C HIS A 273 -26.46 4.84 -8.08
N PRO A 274 -25.22 4.34 -8.08
CA PRO A 274 -24.14 4.87 -7.25
C PRO A 274 -23.35 5.99 -7.96
N ASP A 275 -24.03 6.98 -8.54
CA ASP A 275 -23.42 8.01 -9.42
C ASP A 275 -22.27 8.77 -8.76
N ARG A 276 -22.42 9.11 -7.47
CA ARG A 276 -21.38 9.82 -6.71
C ARG A 276 -20.13 8.97 -6.52
N LEU A 277 -20.29 7.66 -6.30
CA LEU A 277 -19.16 6.74 -6.18
C LEU A 277 -18.41 6.64 -7.50
N HIS A 278 -19.13 6.53 -8.63
CA HIS A 278 -18.52 6.55 -9.97
C HIS A 278 -17.70 7.82 -10.21
N THR A 279 -18.27 9.00 -9.89
CA THR A 279 -17.56 10.27 -10.06
C THR A 279 -16.24 10.33 -9.27
N LEU A 280 -16.22 9.76 -8.06
CA LEU A 280 -15.01 9.73 -7.23
C LEU A 280 -13.97 8.75 -7.78
N LEU A 281 -14.40 7.61 -8.30
CA LEU A 281 -13.51 6.63 -8.94
C LEU A 281 -12.88 7.20 -10.22
N ASP A 282 -13.65 7.89 -11.05
CA ASP A 282 -13.12 8.56 -12.25
C ASP A 282 -12.09 9.64 -11.88
N ALA A 283 -12.31 10.36 -10.77
CA ALA A 283 -11.37 11.36 -10.29
C ALA A 283 -10.05 10.74 -9.79
N LEU A 284 -10.11 9.55 -9.18
CA LEU A 284 -8.92 8.81 -8.77
C LEU A 284 -8.14 8.30 -10.00
N ASP A 285 -8.82 7.81 -11.03
CA ASP A 285 -8.20 7.37 -12.29
C ASP A 285 -7.54 8.53 -13.06
N ALA A 286 -8.08 9.74 -12.93
CA ALA A 286 -7.54 10.94 -13.55
C ALA A 286 -6.27 11.51 -12.86
N MET A 287 -5.76 10.88 -11.79
CA MET A 287 -4.53 11.33 -11.14
C MET A 287 -3.30 11.18 -12.07
N PRO A 288 -2.35 12.12 -12.05
CA PRO A 288 -1.18 12.05 -12.91
C PRO A 288 -0.30 10.85 -12.53
N GLY A 289 -0.10 9.93 -13.47
CA GLY A 289 0.74 8.73 -13.28
C GLY A 289 2.25 8.97 -13.30
N SER A 290 2.70 10.23 -13.40
CA SER A 290 4.11 10.59 -13.42
C SER A 290 4.39 11.84 -12.58
N VAL A 291 5.45 11.79 -11.78
CA VAL A 291 5.98 12.97 -11.08
C VAL A 291 6.53 13.96 -12.12
N PRO A 292 6.20 15.27 -12.03
CA PRO A 292 6.75 16.27 -12.93
C PRO A 292 8.29 16.29 -12.87
N GLU A 293 8.96 16.37 -14.03
CA GLU A 293 10.41 16.55 -14.06
C GLU A 293 10.81 17.84 -13.34
N VAL A 294 11.62 17.70 -12.29
CA VAL A 294 12.23 18.84 -11.59
C VAL A 294 13.33 19.39 -12.49
N ARG A 295 13.13 20.60 -13.02
CA ARG A 295 14.16 21.30 -13.79
C ARG A 295 15.32 21.66 -12.88
N THR A 296 16.46 21.01 -13.08
CA THR A 296 17.70 21.30 -12.34
C THR A 296 18.28 22.66 -12.78
N LEU A 297 19.17 23.22 -11.97
CA LEU A 297 19.88 24.49 -12.25
C LEU A 297 20.58 24.50 -13.64
N ASP A 298 21.05 23.34 -14.12
CA ASP A 298 21.65 23.19 -15.44
C ASP A 298 20.69 23.57 -16.58
N HIS A 299 19.39 23.35 -16.38
CA HIS A 299 18.35 23.66 -17.36
C HIS A 299 18.18 25.18 -17.57
N PHE A 300 18.60 26.01 -16.61
CA PHE A 300 18.59 27.47 -16.75
C PHE A 300 19.86 28.00 -17.42
N THR A 301 21.01 27.34 -17.23
CA THR A 301 22.30 27.77 -17.83
C THR A 301 22.39 27.54 -19.34
N GLN A 302 21.67 26.54 -19.88
CA GLN A 302 21.68 26.27 -21.32
C GLN A 302 20.86 27.27 -22.16
N THR A 303 19.91 27.98 -21.54
CA THR A 303 19.05 28.95 -22.26
C THR A 303 19.74 30.29 -22.53
N GLU A 304 20.85 30.59 -21.85
CA GLU A 304 21.60 31.85 -22.04
C GLU A 304 22.80 31.74 -22.99
N GLN A 305 23.14 30.54 -23.47
CA GLN A 305 24.17 30.34 -24.49
C GLN A 305 23.56 30.08 -25.88
N GLY A 306 22.78 31.04 -26.36
CA GLY A 306 22.49 31.15 -27.79
C GLY A 306 23.76 31.54 -28.56
N PRO A 307 23.98 31.01 -29.78
CA PRO A 307 25.25 31.13 -30.47
C PRO A 307 25.53 32.60 -30.83
N ASN A 308 26.67 33.08 -30.32
CA ASN A 308 27.32 34.29 -30.78
C ASN A 308 27.84 34.06 -32.21
N SER A 309 26.97 34.20 -33.20
CA SER A 309 27.37 34.37 -34.60
C SER A 309 27.16 35.83 -34.97
N GLY A 310 28.23 36.60 -34.80
CA GLY A 310 28.35 37.90 -35.43
C GLY A 310 28.33 37.73 -36.95
N ASP A 311 27.38 38.39 -37.60
CA ASP A 311 27.58 38.92 -38.94
C ASP A 311 26.64 40.11 -39.15
N SER A 312 27.22 41.29 -39.32
CA SER A 312 26.53 42.44 -39.90
C SER A 312 26.67 42.34 -41.42
N PRO A 313 25.63 42.72 -42.18
CA PRO A 313 25.85 43.89 -43.02
C PRO A 313 24.63 44.83 -43.17
N ALA A 314 24.95 46.12 -43.05
CA ALA A 314 24.59 47.24 -43.91
C ALA A 314 23.14 47.48 -44.38
N HIS A 315 22.63 48.65 -43.96
CA HIS A 315 21.88 49.66 -44.72
C HIS A 315 20.75 49.24 -45.66
N GLN A 316 19.54 49.66 -45.31
CA GLN A 316 18.68 50.40 -46.25
C GLN A 316 17.82 51.44 -45.52
N GLU A 317 17.84 52.64 -46.06
CA GLU A 317 17.15 53.85 -45.61
C GLU A 317 15.68 53.90 -46.06
N GLY A 318 14.89 54.74 -45.38
CA GLY A 318 13.57 55.20 -45.79
C GLY A 318 12.46 54.64 -44.87
N GLU A 319 11.54 55.40 -44.29
CA GLU A 319 11.11 56.79 -44.48
C GLU A 319 10.29 57.16 -43.23
N ASP A 320 10.21 58.47 -42.98
CA ASP A 320 9.50 59.14 -41.91
C ASP A 320 8.01 58.77 -41.79
N ASP A 321 7.47 58.73 -40.56
CA ASP A 321 6.36 59.64 -40.19
C ASP A 321 6.00 59.63 -38.68
N GLN A 322 6.24 60.80 -38.07
CA GLN A 322 5.34 61.60 -37.23
C GLN A 322 4.69 61.01 -35.95
N PHE A 323 5.22 61.52 -34.82
CA PHE A 323 4.50 62.18 -33.71
C PHE A 323 2.96 62.05 -33.64
N ALA A 324 2.46 61.53 -32.51
CA ALA A 324 1.53 62.28 -31.64
C ALA A 324 1.23 61.52 -30.32
N THR A 325 1.61 62.18 -29.22
CA THR A 325 1.02 62.10 -27.87
C THR A 325 -0.46 62.48 -27.84
N GLU A 326 -1.26 61.82 -26.99
CA GLU A 326 -2.31 62.37 -26.07
C GLU A 326 -3.13 61.18 -25.50
N GLN A 327 -3.07 60.87 -24.20
CA GLN A 327 -3.86 61.41 -23.08
C GLN A 327 -5.40 61.35 -23.22
N GLN A 328 -5.99 60.55 -22.32
CA GLN A 328 -7.27 60.70 -21.61
C GLN A 328 -8.58 60.88 -22.40
N GLN A 329 -9.45 59.87 -22.30
CA GLN A 329 -10.70 59.94 -21.52
C GLN A 329 -11.20 58.53 -21.18
#